data_AF-A0A7S2M735-F1
#
_entry.id   AF-A0A7S2M735-F1
#
_cell.length_a   1.000
_cell.length_b   1.000
_cell.length_c   1.000
_cell.angle_alpha   90.00
_cell.angle_beta   90.00
_cell.angle_gamma   90.00
#
_symmetry.space_group_name_H-M   'P 1'
#
loop_
_entity.id
_entity.type
_entity.pdbx_description
1 polymer ?
#
loop_
_entity_poly.entity_id
_entity_poly.type
_entity_poly.pdbx_seq_one_letter_code
_entity_poly.pdbx_strand_id
1 'polypeptide(L)'
;WFSAWTRAVAQAAGLGQKLVVCYLKGQKGLGKTPWTSLGSPHHDPWDGVGLGASQKCEVAFLDRMCRERGPAFEYEEADVDELLASGGAGAAAQGGGAGGEGDEEE
;
A
#
# COMPACT_ATOMS: atom_id res chain seq x y z
N TRP A 1 -12.17 12.65 5.83
CA TRP A 1 -11.59 11.56 5.02
C TRP A 1 -10.46 10.87 5.79
N PHE A 2 -9.44 11.61 6.28
CA PHE A 2 -8.25 11.02 6.92
C PHE A 2 -8.57 10.10 8.10
N SER A 3 -9.44 10.51 9.02
CA SER A 3 -9.84 9.66 10.16
C SER A 3 -10.55 8.38 9.78
N ALA A 4 -11.23 8.34 8.62
CA ALA A 4 -11.85 7.11 8.11
C ALA A 4 -10.78 6.21 7.47
N TRP A 5 -9.86 6.81 6.71
CA TRP A 5 -8.71 6.12 6.13
C TRP A 5 -7.82 5.47 7.21
N THR A 6 -7.48 6.18 8.29
CA THR A 6 -6.65 5.61 9.37
C THR A 6 -7.33 4.45 10.08
N ARG A 7 -8.66 4.44 10.20
CA ARG A 7 -9.42 3.29 10.72
C ARG A 7 -9.33 2.09 9.79
N ALA A 8 -9.46 2.31 8.47
CA ALA A 8 -9.32 1.24 7.48
C ALA A 8 -7.90 0.65 7.48
N VAL A 9 -6.88 1.51 7.56
CA VAL A 9 -5.47 1.09 7.70
C VAL A 9 -5.25 0.26 8.97
N ALA A 10 -5.77 0.70 10.11
CA ALA A 10 -5.66 -0.05 11.35
C ALA A 10 -6.38 -1.42 11.28
N GLN A 11 -7.52 -1.48 10.61
CA GLN A 11 -8.21 -2.74 10.35
C GLN A 11 -7.40 -3.66 9.45
N ALA A 12 -6.86 -3.16 8.34
CA ALA A 12 -6.02 -3.91 7.41
C ALA A 12 -4.77 -4.47 8.12
N ALA A 13 -4.09 -3.65 8.93
CA ALA A 13 -2.97 -4.05 9.76
C ALA A 13 -3.37 -5.15 10.76
N GLY A 14 -4.53 -5.03 11.40
CA GLY A 14 -5.07 -6.05 12.31
C GLY A 14 -5.42 -7.38 11.62
N LEU A 15 -5.67 -7.35 10.31
CA LEU A 15 -5.89 -8.53 9.47
C LEU A 15 -4.61 -9.07 8.84
N GLY A 16 -3.44 -8.46 9.11
CA GLY A 16 -2.17 -8.85 8.48
C GLY A 16 -2.11 -8.55 6.99
N GLN A 17 -2.97 -7.65 6.47
CA GLN A 17 -2.93 -7.22 5.09
C GLN A 17 -1.75 -6.31 4.85
N LYS A 18 -1.02 -6.54 3.76
CA LYS A 18 0.13 -5.72 3.39
C LYS A 18 -0.31 -4.50 2.60
N LEU A 19 0.14 -3.32 3.02
CA LEU A 19 -0.12 -2.07 2.33
C LEU A 19 0.89 -1.87 1.19
N VAL A 20 0.46 -1.20 0.12
CA VAL A 20 1.35 -0.84 -1.00
C VAL A 20 1.25 0.66 -1.24
N VAL A 21 2.41 1.32 -1.28
CA VAL A 21 2.56 2.73 -1.66
C VAL A 21 2.99 2.80 -3.11
N CYS A 22 2.12 3.35 -3.95
CA CYS A 22 2.36 3.55 -5.37
C CYS A 22 2.92 4.95 -5.63
N TYR A 23 4.08 5.01 -6.27
CA TYR A 23 4.76 6.25 -6.63
C TYR A 23 4.48 6.67 -8.08
N LEU A 24 4.70 7.96 -8.35
CA LEU A 24 4.76 8.50 -9.69
C LEU A 24 5.86 7.80 -10.51
N LYS A 25 5.65 7.73 -11.83
CA LYS A 25 6.53 7.03 -12.77
C LYS A 25 8.00 7.43 -12.62
N GLY A 26 8.85 6.45 -12.38
CA GLY A 26 10.29 6.58 -12.18
C GLY A 26 10.69 7.25 -10.87
N GLN A 27 9.76 7.44 -9.93
CA GLN A 27 9.98 8.22 -8.70
C GLN A 27 9.77 7.40 -7.42
N LYS A 28 9.89 6.07 -7.52
CA LYS A 28 9.85 5.17 -6.35
C LYS A 28 10.81 5.63 -5.25
N GLY A 29 10.30 5.74 -4.02
CA GLY A 29 11.05 6.14 -2.83
C GLY A 29 11.25 7.65 -2.65
N LEU A 30 10.81 8.49 -3.61
CA LEU A 30 10.97 9.94 -3.53
C LEU A 30 9.76 10.62 -2.86
N GLY A 31 9.93 11.87 -2.42
CA GLY A 31 8.81 12.71 -1.98
C GLY A 31 8.23 12.38 -0.59
N LYS A 32 8.79 11.41 0.14
CA LYS A 32 8.42 11.15 1.53
C LYS A 32 8.73 12.36 2.41
N THR A 33 7.82 12.65 3.33
CA THR A 33 7.97 13.75 4.30
C THR A 33 7.75 13.22 5.71
N PRO A 34 8.61 13.53 6.69
CA PRO A 34 8.38 13.15 8.08
C PRO A 34 7.06 13.72 8.63
N TRP A 35 6.38 12.98 9.48
CA TRP A 35 5.11 13.41 10.11
C TRP A 35 5.22 14.79 10.78
N THR A 36 6.34 15.07 11.44
CA THR A 36 6.60 16.34 12.13
C THR A 36 6.84 17.51 11.18
N SER A 37 7.15 17.24 9.91
CA SER A 37 7.45 18.25 8.89
C SER A 37 6.23 18.65 8.06
N LEU A 38 5.12 17.90 8.13
CA LEU A 38 3.91 18.15 7.34
C LEU A 38 3.28 19.53 7.61
N GLY A 39 3.37 20.03 8.84
CA GLY A 39 2.83 21.34 9.23
C GLY A 39 3.80 22.51 8.98
N SER A 40 4.99 22.25 8.43
CA SER A 40 5.97 23.30 8.17
C SER A 40 5.47 24.26 7.09
N PRO A 41 5.58 25.59 7.28
CA PRO A 41 5.23 26.56 6.24
C PRO A 41 6.16 26.48 5.02
N HIS A 42 7.30 25.80 5.13
CA HIS A 42 8.24 25.57 4.02
C HIS A 42 8.00 24.23 3.30
N HIS A 43 7.03 23.43 3.75
CA HIS A 43 6.71 22.17 3.10
C HIS A 43 5.64 22.40 2.02
N ASP A 44 5.99 22.10 0.77
CA ASP A 44 5.04 22.05 -0.33
C ASP A 44 4.65 20.59 -0.62
N PRO A 45 3.43 20.15 -0.28
CA PRO A 45 2.98 18.80 -0.59
C PRO A 45 2.67 18.60 -2.09
N TRP A 46 2.58 19.67 -2.90
CA TRP A 46 2.23 19.64 -4.32
C TRP A 46 3.43 19.80 -5.27
N ASP A 47 4.65 19.56 -4.79
CA ASP A 47 5.91 19.70 -5.55
C ASP A 47 6.08 18.76 -6.78
N GLY A 48 5.14 17.83 -7.01
CA GLY A 48 5.19 16.86 -8.11
C GLY A 48 6.23 15.73 -7.93
N VAL A 49 6.77 15.55 -6.72
CA VAL A 49 7.82 14.59 -6.41
C VAL A 49 7.26 13.37 -5.69
N GLY A 50 7.41 12.20 -6.32
CA GLY A 50 7.18 10.86 -5.76
C GLY A 50 5.73 10.49 -5.50
N LEU A 51 5.00 11.31 -4.73
CA LEU A 51 3.67 11.02 -4.20
C LEU A 51 2.75 12.22 -4.40
N GLY A 52 1.44 11.97 -4.55
CA GLY A 52 0.45 13.03 -4.49
C GLY A 52 0.39 13.70 -3.12
N ALA A 53 -0.12 14.93 -3.06
CA ALA A 53 -0.16 15.73 -1.82
C ALA A 53 -0.86 15.02 -0.65
N SER A 54 -1.99 14.34 -0.91
CA SER A 54 -2.67 13.54 0.12
C SER A 54 -1.86 12.30 0.52
N GLN A 55 -1.25 11.61 -0.44
CA GLN A 55 -0.45 10.42 -0.19
C GLN A 55 0.76 10.72 0.70
N LYS A 56 1.38 11.90 0.58
CA LYS A 56 2.50 12.28 1.46
C LYS A 56 2.13 12.25 2.93
N CYS A 57 0.93 12.74 3.29
CA CYS A 57 0.48 12.70 4.68
C CYS A 57 0.09 11.28 5.13
N GLU A 58 -0.43 10.45 4.21
CA GLU A 58 -0.74 9.04 4.45
C GLU A 58 0.54 8.23 4.71
N VAL A 59 1.57 8.38 3.87
CA VAL A 59 2.87 7.70 4.03
C VAL A 59 3.57 8.16 5.31
N ALA A 60 3.54 9.46 5.61
CA ALA A 60 4.07 9.99 6.87
C ALA A 60 3.37 9.39 8.09
N PHE A 61 2.05 9.13 8.00
CA PHE A 61 1.30 8.44 9.04
C PHE A 61 1.75 6.99 9.19
N LEU A 62 1.90 6.26 8.08
CA LEU A 62 2.38 4.87 8.11
C LEU A 62 3.78 4.78 8.72
N ASP A 63 4.70 5.65 8.33
CA ASP A 63 6.06 5.72 8.88
C ASP A 63 6.04 5.94 10.40
N ARG A 64 5.18 6.86 10.87
CA ARG A 64 4.98 7.10 12.30
C ARG A 64 4.43 5.86 13.00
N MET A 65 3.41 5.23 12.44
CA MET A 65 2.76 4.06 13.03
C MET A 65 3.66 2.84 13.05
N CYS A 66 4.49 2.65 12.03
CA CYS A 66 5.50 1.60 12.01
C CYS A 66 6.49 1.76 13.17
N ARG A 67 6.92 3.00 13.45
CA ARG A 67 7.80 3.32 14.58
C ARG A 67 7.12 3.15 15.94
N GLU A 68 5.86 3.57 16.07
CA GLU A 68 5.13 3.58 17.35
C GLU A 68 4.46 2.24 17.69
N ARG A 69 4.03 1.48 16.68
CA ARG A 69 3.17 0.29 16.85
C ARG A 69 3.70 -0.97 16.17
N GLY A 70 4.81 -0.86 15.42
CA GLY A 70 5.52 -2.00 14.87
C GLY A 70 5.15 -2.38 13.43
N PRO A 71 5.62 -3.55 12.97
CA PRO A 71 5.72 -3.88 11.55
C PRO A 71 4.37 -4.13 10.85
N ALA A 72 3.26 -4.22 11.58
CA ALA A 72 1.92 -4.35 11.00
C ALA A 72 1.51 -3.15 10.12
N PHE A 73 2.21 -2.01 10.25
CA PHE A 73 2.01 -0.81 9.43
C PHE A 73 3.08 -0.64 8.34
N GLU A 74 3.97 -1.64 8.15
CA GLU A 74 4.90 -1.65 7.03
C GLU A 74 4.15 -1.75 5.70
N TYR A 75 4.77 -1.18 4.67
CA TYR A 75 4.23 -1.16 3.32
C TYR A 75 5.31 -1.53 2.31
N GLU A 76 4.87 -2.06 1.18
CA GLU A 76 5.71 -2.21 0.00
C GLU A 76 5.68 -0.93 -0.83
N GLU A 77 6.76 -0.69 -1.56
CA GLU A 77 6.90 0.45 -2.44
C GLU A 77 6.92 -0.03 -3.88
N ALA A 78 6.04 0.52 -4.70
CA ALA A 78 5.93 0.18 -6.11
C ALA A 78 5.93 1.44 -6.97
N ASP A 79 6.62 1.39 -8.10
CA ASP A 79 6.39 2.36 -9.16
C ASP A 79 5.03 2.10 -9.82
N VAL A 80 4.36 3.14 -10.33
CA VAL A 80 3.09 2.96 -11.06
C VAL A 80 3.23 2.00 -12.24
N ASP A 81 4.36 2.00 -12.95
CA ASP A 81 4.57 1.09 -14.07
C ASP A 81 4.71 -0.37 -13.58
N GLU A 82 5.37 -0.60 -12.43
CA GLU A 82 5.50 -1.92 -11.80
C GLU A 82 4.14 -2.46 -11.34
N LEU A 83 3.33 -1.59 -10.73
CA LEU A 83 2.00 -1.93 -10.23
C LEU A 83 1.03 -2.24 -11.38
N LEU A 84 1.07 -1.46 -12.47
CA LEU A 84 0.21 -1.70 -13.63
C LEU A 84 0.63 -2.94 -14.41
N ALA A 85 1.94 -3.21 -14.53
CA ALA A 85 2.44 -4.42 -15.18
C ALA A 85 2.06 -5.70 -14.39
N SER A 86 2.08 -5.64 -13.06
CA SER A 86 1.66 -6.76 -12.19
C SER A 86 0.14 -6.96 -12.18
N GLY A 87 -0.64 -5.91 -12.46
CA GLY A 87 -2.10 -5.94 -12.59
C GLY A 87 -2.63 -6.82 -13.74
N GLY A 88 -1.78 -7.26 -14.68
CA GLY A 88 -2.13 -8.23 -15.72
C GLY A 88 -2.20 -9.69 -15.25
N ALA A 89 -1.68 -10.01 -14.05
CA ALA A 89 -1.58 -11.38 -13.54
C ALA A 89 -2.56 -11.70 -12.40
N GLY A 90 -3.31 -10.71 -11.89
CA GLY A 90 -4.09 -10.84 -10.64
C GLY A 90 -5.56 -11.27 -10.76
N ALA A 91 -6.10 -11.47 -11.97
CA ALA A 91 -7.54 -11.75 -12.16
C ALA A 91 -7.89 -13.17 -12.63
N ALA A 92 -6.92 -14.09 -12.75
CA ALA A 92 -7.16 -15.43 -13.30
C ALA A 92 -6.41 -16.54 -12.55
N ALA A 93 -6.63 -16.68 -11.24
CA ALA A 93 -6.27 -17.91 -10.53
C ALA A 93 -7.00 -18.01 -9.18
N GLN A 94 -8.31 -18.25 -9.21
CA GLN A 94 -9.02 -18.89 -8.10
C GLN A 94 -10.35 -19.45 -8.63
N GLY A 95 -10.27 -20.67 -9.15
CA GLY A 95 -11.41 -21.46 -9.61
C GLY A 95 -10.93 -22.83 -10.06
N GLY A 96 -10.99 -23.81 -9.17
CA GLY A 96 -10.69 -25.22 -9.49
C GLY A 96 -9.99 -25.97 -8.37
N GLY A 97 -10.60 -25.99 -7.17
CA GLY A 97 -10.24 -26.94 -6.13
C GLY A 97 -10.59 -28.37 -6.55
N ALA A 98 -9.80 -29.29 -6.01
CA ALA A 98 -9.77 -30.72 -6.26
C ALA A 98 -11.09 -31.47 -6.05
N GLY A 99 -11.25 -32.55 -6.82
CA GLY A 99 -12.12 -33.68 -6.51
C GLY A 99 -11.46 -34.94 -7.07
N GLY A 100 -10.83 -35.73 -6.19
CA GLY A 100 -10.30 -37.05 -6.51
C GLY A 100 -11.33 -38.15 -6.25
N GLU A 101 -11.01 -39.31 -6.83
CA GLU A 101 -11.48 -40.68 -6.54
C GLU A 101 -12.93 -41.08 -6.83
N GLY A 102 -13.04 -42.19 -7.56
CA GLY A 102 -14.26 -42.92 -7.89
C GLY A 102 -13.95 -43.99 -8.93
N ASP A 103 -13.49 -45.14 -8.43
CA ASP A 103 -13.35 -46.43 -9.11
C ASP A 103 -14.72 -46.99 -9.56
N GLU A 104 -14.69 -48.11 -10.29
CA GLU A 104 -15.78 -49.07 -10.61
C GLU A 104 -16.57 -49.01 -11.95
N GLU A 105 -16.45 -50.14 -12.66
CA GLU A 105 -17.35 -50.86 -13.60
C GLU A 105 -17.57 -50.26 -15.01
N GLU A 106 -17.39 -50.99 -16.13
CA GLU A 106 -17.64 -52.41 -16.49
C GLU A 106 -16.67 -52.89 -17.60
#